data_AF-A0A2D5TTH4-F1
#
_entry.id   AF-A0A2D5TTH4-F1
#
_cell.length_a   1.000
_cell.length_b   1.000
_cell.length_c   1.000
_cell.angle_alpha   90.00
_cell.angle_beta   90.00
_cell.angle_gamma   90.00
#
_symmetry.space_group_name_H-M   'P 1'
#
loop_
_entity.id
_entity.type
_entity.pdbx_description
1 polymer ?
#
loop_
_entity_poly.entity_id
_entity_poly.type
_entity_poly.pdbx_seq_one_letter_code
_entity_poly.pdbx_strand_id
1 'polypeptide(L)'
;MSNTVKFLFNKLAMSVIIIGLCFTTAVLHNTLVKNYETSTLSKYNIFTNTIYMSQRVDESSMKDVEHKIRIKVETQKTVINILKKIPIIKDTLLVKQARPVIELRMYSGGGSVFAGFGVMNLMKEYQDRDNVFFFTVADKFCYSMCFAILQQGNYRMATEYTVIGTHRASGGDQRALRLIERMTSENVLKKSTKFRSFKEWETFYWNDFFHKPSESLYYELIDEVYKGE
;
A
#
# COMPACT_ATOMS: atom_id res chain seq x y z
N MET A 1 -41.22 16.14 -23.64
CA MET A 1 -40.09 15.17 -23.55
C MET A 1 -40.22 14.43 -22.23
N SER A 2 -40.46 13.11 -22.22
CA SER A 2 -40.77 12.38 -20.97
C SER A 2 -39.55 12.33 -20.03
N ASN A 3 -39.79 12.25 -18.72
CA ASN A 3 -38.73 12.20 -17.70
C ASN A 3 -37.73 11.05 -17.93
N THR A 4 -38.18 9.96 -18.56
CA THR A 4 -37.36 8.82 -18.95
C THR A 4 -36.30 9.18 -19.98
N VAL A 5 -36.63 10.04 -20.95
CA VAL A 5 -35.68 10.47 -22.00
C VAL A 5 -34.61 11.40 -21.43
N LYS A 6 -34.98 12.29 -20.49
CA LYS A 6 -34.01 13.15 -19.78
C LYS A 6 -33.04 12.34 -18.91
N PHE A 7 -33.52 11.29 -18.26
CA PHE A 7 -32.67 10.40 -17.45
C PHE A 7 -31.67 9.61 -18.30
N LEU A 8 -32.10 9.09 -19.46
CA LEU A 8 -31.22 8.42 -20.41
C LEU A 8 -30.18 9.37 -21.01
N PHE A 9 -30.57 10.60 -21.35
CA PHE A 9 -29.63 11.62 -21.84
C PHE A 9 -28.58 12.01 -20.79
N ASN A 10 -28.97 12.16 -19.53
CA ASN A 10 -28.03 12.46 -18.45
C ASN A 10 -27.05 11.32 -18.17
N LYS A 11 -27.50 10.06 -18.27
CA LYS A 11 -26.60 8.89 -18.16
C LYS A 11 -25.65 8.78 -19.35
N LEU A 12 -26.13 9.07 -20.57
CA LEU A 12 -25.28 9.08 -21.76
C LEU A 12 -24.25 10.21 -21.69
N ALA A 13 -24.66 11.41 -21.29
CA ALA A 13 -23.78 12.57 -21.14
C ALA A 13 -22.70 12.33 -20.07
N MET A 14 -23.05 11.78 -18.91
CA MET A 14 -22.09 11.37 -17.88
C MET A 14 -21.12 10.30 -18.40
N SER A 15 -21.61 9.32 -19.16
CA SER A 15 -20.76 8.27 -19.73
C SER A 15 -19.79 8.83 -20.78
N VAL A 16 -20.23 9.79 -21.60
CA VAL A 16 -19.39 10.48 -22.59
C VAL A 16 -18.37 11.40 -21.91
N ILE A 17 -18.73 12.05 -20.79
CA ILE A 17 -17.78 12.86 -19.99
C ILE A 17 -16.73 11.97 -19.31
N ILE A 18 -17.13 10.82 -18.76
CA ILE A 18 -16.20 9.85 -18.15
C ILE A 18 -15.28 9.26 -19.22
N ILE A 19 -15.82 8.86 -20.37
CA ILE A 19 -15.01 8.36 -21.50
C ILE A 19 -14.10 9.46 -22.03
N GLY A 20 -14.57 10.70 -22.12
CA GLY A 20 -13.79 11.87 -22.52
C GLY A 20 -12.65 12.18 -21.56
N LEU A 21 -12.88 12.12 -20.24
CA LEU A 21 -11.85 12.23 -19.19
C LEU A 21 -10.86 11.06 -19.24
N CYS A 22 -11.33 9.84 -19.51
CA CYS A 22 -10.46 8.67 -19.71
C CYS A 22 -9.62 8.78 -21.00
N PHE A 23 -10.15 9.39 -22.06
CA PHE A 23 -9.44 9.56 -23.32
C PHE A 23 -8.44 10.73 -23.26
N THR A 24 -8.80 11.84 -22.62
CA THR A 24 -7.85 12.93 -22.39
C THR A 24 -6.75 12.49 -21.45
N THR A 25 -7.05 11.75 -20.38
CA THR A 25 -5.99 11.16 -19.53
C THR A 25 -5.17 10.12 -20.26
N ALA A 26 -5.75 9.25 -21.11
CA ALA A 26 -4.98 8.26 -21.88
C ALA A 26 -4.10 8.91 -22.97
N VAL A 27 -4.55 9.99 -23.63
CA VAL A 27 -3.77 10.74 -24.62
C VAL A 27 -2.72 11.63 -23.96
N LEU A 28 -3.05 12.26 -22.82
CA LEU A 28 -2.05 12.95 -21.98
C LEU A 28 -1.02 11.94 -21.46
N HIS A 29 -1.45 10.74 -21.09
CA HIS A 29 -0.58 9.66 -20.64
C HIS A 29 0.28 9.13 -21.80
N ASN A 30 -0.21 8.98 -23.03
CA ASN A 30 0.64 8.58 -24.17
C ASN A 30 1.68 9.66 -24.54
N THR A 31 1.34 10.93 -24.29
CA THR A 31 2.27 12.06 -24.47
C THR A 31 3.28 12.17 -23.32
N LEU A 32 2.88 11.76 -22.11
CA LEU A 32 3.74 11.71 -20.92
C LEU A 32 4.62 10.43 -20.88
N VAL A 33 4.12 9.29 -21.34
CA VAL A 33 4.82 7.98 -21.36
C VAL A 33 6.02 8.00 -22.31
N LYS A 34 6.00 8.83 -23.36
CA LYS A 34 7.21 9.08 -24.18
C LYS A 34 8.29 9.90 -23.45
N ASN A 35 7.97 10.55 -22.33
CA ASN A 35 8.88 11.38 -21.54
C ASN A 35 9.13 10.85 -20.12
N TYR A 36 8.53 9.72 -19.72
CA TYR A 36 8.57 9.17 -18.35
C TYR A 36 9.48 7.94 -18.25
N GLU A 37 10.78 8.15 -18.45
CA GLU A 37 11.83 7.22 -17.97
C GLU A 37 12.37 7.62 -16.58
N THR A 38 11.55 8.25 -15.75
CA THR A 38 12.00 8.74 -14.44
C THR A 38 11.01 8.35 -13.33
N SER A 39 11.53 7.53 -12.40
CA SER A 39 10.92 6.99 -11.17
C SER A 39 10.01 5.75 -11.30
N THR A 40 10.28 4.77 -10.43
CA THR A 40 9.52 3.51 -10.24
C THR A 40 8.05 3.75 -9.89
N LEU A 41 7.72 4.89 -9.24
CA LEU A 41 6.36 5.33 -8.92
C LEU A 41 5.50 5.62 -10.16
N SER A 42 6.10 6.15 -11.23
CA SER A 42 5.36 6.46 -12.46
C SER A 42 4.76 5.23 -13.16
N LYS A 43 5.37 4.05 -12.96
CA LYS A 43 4.88 2.76 -13.51
C LYS A 43 3.59 2.27 -12.85
N TYR A 44 3.26 2.76 -11.64
CA TYR A 44 2.08 2.35 -10.88
C TYR A 44 1.00 3.46 -10.79
N ASN A 45 1.26 4.62 -11.40
CA ASN A 45 0.56 5.87 -11.12
C ASN A 45 -0.87 6.00 -11.66
N ILE A 46 -1.38 5.00 -12.39
CA ILE A 46 -2.75 5.08 -12.94
C ILE A 46 -3.79 4.83 -11.85
N PHE A 47 -3.41 4.25 -10.70
CA PHE A 47 -4.35 3.89 -9.62
C PHE A 47 -3.85 4.12 -8.19
N THR A 48 -2.65 4.69 -7.99
CA THR A 48 -2.09 4.96 -6.66
C THR A 48 -3.00 5.90 -5.88
N ASN A 49 -3.43 5.44 -4.71
CA ASN A 49 -4.47 6.08 -3.92
C ASN A 49 -4.03 6.08 -2.46
N THR A 50 -3.33 7.13 -2.04
CA THR A 50 -2.77 7.27 -0.70
C THR A 50 -3.83 7.17 0.39
N ILE A 51 -3.59 6.29 1.36
CA ILE A 51 -4.30 6.17 2.63
C ILE A 51 -3.31 6.60 3.70
N TYR A 52 -3.70 7.57 4.53
CA TYR A 52 -2.92 7.99 5.68
C TYR A 52 -3.36 7.22 6.92
N MET A 53 -2.41 6.55 7.57
CA MET A 53 -2.61 5.97 8.89
C MET A 53 -2.25 6.99 9.97
N SER A 54 -3.06 7.05 11.02
CA SER A 54 -2.94 7.98 12.15
C SER A 54 -1.66 7.73 12.98
N GLN A 55 -1.35 8.68 13.88
CA GLN A 55 -0.18 8.61 14.77
C GLN A 55 -0.17 7.40 15.72
N ARG A 56 -1.34 6.82 16.02
CA ARG A 56 -1.48 5.67 16.91
C ARG A 56 -2.32 4.58 16.26
N VAL A 57 -1.81 3.36 16.26
CA VAL A 57 -2.55 2.19 15.76
C VAL A 57 -3.52 1.70 16.84
N ASP A 58 -4.81 1.99 16.67
CA ASP A 58 -5.89 1.55 17.55
C ASP A 58 -7.09 1.02 16.76
N GLU A 59 -8.13 0.56 17.45
CA GLU A 59 -9.30 -0.06 16.81
C GLU A 59 -10.05 0.91 15.89
N SER A 60 -10.13 2.19 16.26
CA SER A 60 -10.74 3.23 15.43
C SER A 60 -9.96 3.42 14.13
N SER A 61 -8.64 3.53 14.25
CA SER A 61 -7.73 3.66 13.12
C SER A 61 -7.77 2.43 12.22
N MET A 62 -7.88 1.23 12.79
CA MET A 62 -8.04 -0.03 12.04
C MET A 62 -9.33 -0.01 11.21
N LYS A 63 -10.48 0.33 11.83
CA LYS A 63 -11.78 0.41 11.13
C LYS A 63 -11.79 1.46 10.03
N ASP A 64 -11.13 2.60 10.25
CA ASP A 64 -10.96 3.65 9.24
C ASP A 64 -10.10 3.19 8.06
N VAL A 65 -8.96 2.54 8.34
CA VAL A 65 -8.10 1.93 7.30
C VAL A 65 -8.87 0.87 6.51
N GLU A 66 -9.62 -0.01 7.19
CA GLU A 66 -10.46 -1.03 6.56
C GLU A 66 -11.47 -0.42 5.60
N HIS A 67 -12.23 0.57 6.07
CA HIS A 67 -13.22 1.27 5.27
C HIS A 67 -12.60 1.93 4.03
N LYS A 68 -11.47 2.62 4.20
CA LYS A 68 -10.76 3.29 3.10
C LYS A 68 -10.19 2.32 2.09
N ILE A 69 -9.58 1.21 2.52
CA ILE A 69 -9.08 0.16 1.63
C ILE A 69 -10.24 -0.42 0.82
N ARG A 70 -11.34 -0.79 1.47
CA ARG A 70 -12.51 -1.39 0.81
C ARG A 70 -13.05 -0.50 -0.30
N ILE A 71 -13.31 0.78 -0.02
CA ILE A 71 -13.83 1.72 -1.02
C ILE A 71 -12.86 1.85 -2.20
N LYS A 72 -11.56 2.00 -1.93
CA LYS A 72 -10.55 2.18 -2.98
C LYS A 72 -10.40 0.93 -3.85
N VAL A 73 -10.35 -0.25 -3.25
CA VAL A 73 -10.24 -1.52 -3.96
C VAL A 73 -11.44 -1.74 -4.88
N GLU A 74 -12.66 -1.56 -4.38
CA GLU A 74 -13.88 -1.75 -5.18
C GLU A 74 -14.00 -0.72 -6.32
N THR A 75 -13.58 0.52 -6.08
CA THR A 75 -13.50 1.55 -7.13
C THR A 75 -12.53 1.16 -8.23
N GLN A 76 -11.31 0.74 -7.87
CA GLN A 76 -10.29 0.36 -8.85
C GLN A 76 -10.66 -0.91 -9.62
N LYS A 77 -11.24 -1.92 -8.95
CA LYS A 77 -11.77 -3.12 -9.63
C LYS A 77 -12.83 -2.75 -10.67
N THR A 78 -13.72 -1.82 -10.34
CA THR A 78 -14.75 -1.33 -11.27
C THR A 78 -14.11 -0.70 -12.50
N VAL A 79 -13.12 0.18 -12.31
CA VAL A 79 -12.40 0.81 -13.44
C VAL A 79 -11.67 -0.23 -14.28
N ILE A 80 -10.92 -1.15 -13.67
CA ILE A 80 -10.21 -2.23 -14.38
C ILE A 80 -11.18 -3.08 -15.21
N ASN A 81 -12.35 -3.41 -14.65
CA ASN A 81 -13.38 -4.17 -15.36
C ASN A 81 -13.99 -3.41 -16.53
N ILE A 82 -14.11 -2.07 -16.45
CA ILE A 82 -14.53 -1.24 -17.58
C ILE A 82 -13.44 -1.23 -18.67
N LEU A 83 -12.18 -1.01 -18.29
CA LEU A 83 -11.05 -0.97 -19.24
C LEU A 83 -10.91 -2.29 -20.01
N LYS A 84 -11.11 -3.43 -19.34
CA LYS A 84 -11.11 -4.77 -19.97
C LYS A 84 -12.22 -4.98 -21.01
N LYS A 85 -13.25 -4.14 -21.03
CA LYS A 85 -14.35 -4.21 -22.02
C LYS A 85 -14.13 -3.32 -23.24
N ILE A 86 -13.14 -2.42 -23.22
CA ILE A 86 -12.90 -1.47 -24.32
C ILE A 86 -12.04 -2.15 -25.40
N PRO A 87 -12.55 -2.40 -26.62
CA PRO A 87 -11.88 -3.23 -27.63
C PRO A 87 -10.47 -2.79 -28.01
N ILE A 88 -10.19 -1.49 -28.02
CA ILE A 88 -8.91 -0.93 -28.46
C ILE A 88 -7.80 -1.14 -27.42
N ILE A 89 -8.14 -1.16 -26.13
CA ILE A 89 -7.15 -1.19 -25.04
C ILE A 89 -7.17 -2.48 -24.22
N LYS A 90 -8.22 -3.30 -24.33
CA LYS A 90 -8.38 -4.52 -23.51
C LYS A 90 -7.21 -5.50 -23.62
N ASP A 91 -6.54 -5.51 -24.77
CA ASP A 91 -5.45 -6.43 -25.07
C ASP A 91 -4.05 -5.87 -24.78
N THR A 92 -3.98 -4.61 -24.35
CA THR A 92 -2.72 -3.98 -23.94
C THR A 92 -2.14 -4.69 -22.71
N LEU A 93 -0.82 -4.77 -22.63
CA LEU A 93 -0.12 -5.34 -21.47
C LEU A 93 -0.55 -4.67 -20.17
N LEU A 94 -0.74 -3.35 -20.22
CA LEU A 94 -1.22 -2.53 -19.11
C LEU A 94 -2.54 -3.03 -18.54
N VAL A 95 -3.55 -3.25 -19.38
CA VAL A 95 -4.88 -3.71 -18.93
C VAL A 95 -4.88 -5.18 -18.53
N LYS A 96 -4.06 -6.03 -19.18
CA LYS A 96 -3.92 -7.44 -18.82
C LYS A 96 -3.30 -7.62 -17.43
N GLN A 97 -2.31 -6.79 -17.08
CA GLN A 97 -1.62 -6.84 -15.80
C GLN A 97 -2.22 -5.89 -14.74
N ALA A 98 -3.28 -5.16 -15.09
CA ALA A 98 -3.92 -4.22 -14.18
C ALA A 98 -4.47 -4.94 -12.95
N ARG A 99 -4.07 -4.43 -11.79
CA ARG A 99 -4.54 -4.85 -10.48
C ARG A 99 -4.71 -3.62 -9.59
N PRO A 100 -5.53 -3.68 -8.53
CA PRO A 100 -5.63 -2.57 -7.60
C PRO A 100 -4.28 -2.29 -6.92
N VAL A 101 -3.95 -1.01 -6.74
CA VAL A 101 -2.76 -0.52 -6.05
C VAL A 101 -3.19 0.41 -4.92
N ILE A 102 -2.74 0.12 -3.71
CA ILE A 102 -2.99 0.93 -2.52
C ILE A 102 -1.66 1.47 -2.00
N GLU A 103 -1.53 2.80 -1.94
CA GLU A 103 -0.46 3.43 -1.18
C GLU A 103 -0.94 3.58 0.27
N LEU A 104 -0.24 2.95 1.21
CA LEU A 104 -0.45 3.11 2.64
C LEU A 104 0.70 3.93 3.21
N ARG A 105 0.45 5.22 3.44
CA ARG A 105 1.42 6.16 4.02
C ARG A 105 1.19 6.26 5.53
N MET A 106 2.26 6.11 6.30
CA MET A 106 2.18 5.88 7.73
C MET A 106 3.15 6.79 8.47
N TYR A 107 2.62 7.51 9.44
CA TYR A 107 3.39 8.26 10.43
C TYR A 107 2.88 7.83 11.80
N SER A 108 3.54 6.87 12.45
CA SER A 108 3.06 6.31 13.71
C SER A 108 4.16 5.70 14.56
N GLY A 109 4.01 5.86 15.88
CA GLY A 109 4.82 5.19 16.88
C GLY A 109 4.41 3.75 17.18
N GLY A 110 3.37 3.23 16.52
CA GLY A 110 2.73 1.97 16.84
C GLY A 110 1.49 2.14 17.72
N GLY A 111 1.19 1.16 18.56
CA GLY A 111 -0.01 1.17 19.39
C GLY A 111 -0.48 -0.23 19.78
N SER A 112 -1.80 -0.44 19.73
CA SER A 112 -2.41 -1.72 20.05
C SER A 112 -1.93 -2.80 19.08
N VAL A 113 -1.33 -3.84 19.66
CA VAL A 113 -0.85 -5.03 18.96
C VAL A 113 -1.99 -5.71 18.18
N PHE A 114 -3.17 -5.82 18.79
CA PHE A 114 -4.35 -6.40 18.13
C PHE A 114 -4.84 -5.56 16.95
N ALA A 115 -4.88 -4.23 17.09
CA ALA A 115 -5.30 -3.35 16.00
C ALA A 115 -4.31 -3.41 14.83
N GLY A 116 -3.00 -3.38 15.12
CA GLY A 116 -1.98 -3.49 14.09
C GLY A 116 -2.01 -4.85 13.38
N PHE A 117 -2.24 -5.92 14.13
CA PHE A 117 -2.45 -7.24 13.54
C PHE A 117 -3.69 -7.29 12.64
N GLY A 118 -4.79 -6.65 13.04
CA GLY A 118 -5.98 -6.52 12.21
C GLY A 118 -5.67 -5.85 10.86
N VAL A 119 -4.88 -4.78 10.85
CA VAL A 119 -4.42 -4.13 9.61
C VAL A 119 -3.54 -5.06 8.77
N MET A 120 -2.58 -5.76 9.39
CA MET A 120 -1.72 -6.71 8.67
C MET A 120 -2.51 -7.85 8.02
N ASN A 121 -3.46 -8.43 8.76
CA ASN A 121 -4.31 -9.51 8.27
C ASN A 121 -5.23 -9.02 7.14
N LEU A 122 -5.78 -7.82 7.26
CA LEU A 122 -6.56 -7.18 6.21
C LEU A 122 -5.75 -6.99 4.92
N MET A 123 -4.51 -6.48 5.03
CA MET A 123 -3.63 -6.32 3.87
C MET A 123 -3.38 -7.67 3.20
N LYS A 124 -3.09 -8.72 3.98
CA LYS A 124 -2.86 -10.06 3.47
C LYS A 124 -4.08 -10.64 2.77
N GLU A 125 -5.27 -10.46 3.34
CA GLU A 125 -6.54 -10.90 2.74
C GLU A 125 -6.75 -10.26 1.36
N TYR A 126 -6.56 -8.95 1.23
CA TYR A 126 -6.69 -8.26 -0.05
C TYR A 126 -5.59 -8.63 -1.05
N GLN A 127 -4.36 -8.90 -0.59
CA GLN A 127 -3.29 -9.43 -1.45
C GLN A 127 -3.67 -10.80 -2.01
N ASP A 128 -4.19 -11.71 -1.18
CA ASP A 128 -4.50 -13.08 -1.57
C ASP A 128 -5.77 -13.20 -2.40
N ARG A 129 -6.87 -12.57 -1.94
CA ARG A 129 -8.19 -12.69 -2.56
C ARG A 129 -8.33 -11.83 -3.80
N ASP A 130 -7.84 -10.59 -3.71
CA ASP A 130 -8.14 -9.53 -4.66
C ASP A 130 -6.92 -9.10 -5.49
N ASN A 131 -5.77 -9.77 -5.31
CA ASN A 131 -4.49 -9.46 -5.96
C ASN A 131 -4.11 -7.98 -5.81
N VAL A 132 -4.42 -7.38 -4.66
CA VAL A 132 -4.11 -5.98 -4.38
C VAL A 132 -2.61 -5.83 -4.13
N PHE A 133 -2.00 -4.83 -4.76
CA PHE A 133 -0.63 -4.44 -4.50
C PHE A 133 -0.57 -3.32 -3.46
N PHE A 134 0.02 -3.60 -2.30
CA PHE A 134 0.27 -2.60 -1.27
C PHE A 134 1.65 -1.99 -1.43
N PHE A 135 1.65 -0.67 -1.59
CA PHE A 135 2.82 0.17 -1.58
C PHE A 135 2.85 0.91 -0.24
N THR A 136 3.77 0.57 0.65
CA THR A 136 3.78 1.11 2.01
C THR A 136 4.89 2.15 2.16
N VAL A 137 4.55 3.32 2.69
CA VAL A 137 5.48 4.44 2.86
C VAL A 137 5.54 4.83 4.33
N ALA A 138 6.72 4.71 4.93
CA ALA A 138 7.01 5.31 6.22
C ALA A 138 7.36 6.79 6.04
N ASP A 139 6.69 7.66 6.80
CA ASP A 139 6.84 9.10 6.72
C ASP A 139 7.07 9.69 8.11
N LYS A 140 8.20 10.38 8.31
CA LYS A 140 8.69 11.00 9.55
C LYS A 140 8.99 10.04 10.70
N PHE A 141 8.09 9.13 11.04
CA PHE A 141 8.24 8.18 12.14
C PHE A 141 7.48 6.88 11.87
N CYS A 142 8.16 5.74 11.96
CA CYS A 142 7.57 4.41 11.78
C CYS A 142 8.17 3.46 12.80
N TYR A 143 7.46 3.24 13.91
CA TYR A 143 7.94 2.46 15.03
C TYR A 143 6.98 1.34 15.44
N SER A 144 7.51 0.27 16.05
CA SER A 144 6.72 -0.80 16.67
C SER A 144 5.73 -1.45 15.69
N MET A 145 4.43 -1.54 16.01
CA MET A 145 3.41 -2.09 15.11
C MET A 145 3.32 -1.37 13.76
N CYS A 146 3.69 -0.09 13.68
CA CYS A 146 3.75 0.62 12.40
C CYS A 146 4.82 -0.01 11.47
N PHE A 147 5.98 -0.37 12.04
CA PHE A 147 7.02 -1.08 11.30
C PHE A 147 6.55 -2.47 10.85
N ALA A 148 5.83 -3.21 11.70
CA ALA A 148 5.28 -4.52 11.33
C ALA A 148 4.28 -4.43 10.15
N ILE A 149 3.48 -3.36 10.11
CA ILE A 149 2.57 -3.05 8.98
C ILE A 149 3.36 -2.66 7.73
N LEU A 150 4.40 -1.84 7.86
CA LEU A 150 5.34 -1.51 6.76
C LEU A 150 5.90 -2.78 6.13
N GLN A 151 6.31 -3.76 6.92
CA GLN A 151 6.85 -5.02 6.39
C GLN A 151 5.84 -5.86 5.59
N GLN A 152 4.53 -5.57 5.66
CA GLN A 152 3.52 -6.22 4.82
C GLN A 152 3.46 -5.71 3.37
N GLY A 153 4.00 -4.52 3.10
CA GLY A 153 3.97 -3.91 1.77
C GLY A 153 4.64 -4.79 0.71
N ASN A 154 4.06 -4.87 -0.48
CA ASN A 154 4.70 -5.49 -1.64
C ASN A 154 5.91 -4.67 -2.12
N TYR A 155 5.88 -3.35 -1.88
CA TYR A 155 7.01 -2.43 -2.03
C TYR A 155 7.00 -1.45 -0.86
N ARG A 156 8.15 -1.26 -0.23
CA ARG A 156 8.31 -0.58 1.06
C ARG A 156 9.24 0.60 0.89
N MET A 157 8.81 1.77 1.32
CA MET A 157 9.58 3.00 1.18
C MET A 157 9.62 3.76 2.48
N ALA A 158 10.60 4.65 2.58
CA ALA A 158 10.67 5.62 3.65
C ALA A 158 11.11 6.97 3.11
N THR A 159 10.59 8.06 3.69
CA THR A 159 11.13 9.40 3.40
C THR A 159 12.50 9.57 4.03
N GLU A 160 13.39 10.35 3.41
CA GLU A 160 14.82 10.50 3.80
C GLU A 160 15.05 10.83 5.29
N TYR A 161 14.10 11.54 5.92
CA TYR A 161 14.18 11.95 7.32
C TYR A 161 13.36 11.08 8.28
N THR A 162 12.80 9.97 7.79
CA THR A 162 12.00 9.07 8.63
C THR A 162 12.88 8.38 9.66
N VAL A 163 12.50 8.44 10.94
CA VAL A 163 13.06 7.55 11.96
C VAL A 163 12.26 6.25 11.95
N ILE A 164 12.95 5.14 11.69
CA ILE A 164 12.36 3.81 11.65
C ILE A 164 12.82 3.04 12.87
N GLY A 165 11.94 2.25 13.47
CA GLY A 165 12.40 1.32 14.48
C GLY A 165 11.46 0.17 14.74
N THR A 166 12.01 -0.84 15.41
CA THR A 166 11.30 -2.03 15.83
C THR A 166 11.72 -2.39 17.24
N HIS A 167 10.85 -3.12 17.92
CA HIS A 167 11.14 -3.69 19.22
C HIS A 167 10.21 -4.88 19.45
N ARG A 168 10.53 -5.69 20.45
CA ARG A 168 9.69 -6.81 20.87
C ARG A 168 8.36 -6.29 21.40
N ALA A 169 7.26 -6.94 21.01
CA ALA A 169 5.95 -6.59 21.52
C ALA A 169 5.93 -6.70 23.06
N SER A 170 5.38 -5.68 23.73
CA SER A 170 5.35 -5.58 25.19
C SER A 170 3.91 -5.60 25.73
N GLY A 171 3.70 -6.32 26.84
CA GLY A 171 2.39 -6.49 27.51
C GLY A 171 1.41 -7.47 26.83
N GLY A 172 0.42 -7.98 27.59
CA GLY A 172 -0.68 -8.81 27.04
C GLY A 172 -0.45 -10.33 27.00
N ASP A 173 -1.33 -11.04 26.28
CA ASP A 173 -1.28 -12.51 26.09
C ASP A 173 -0.07 -12.91 25.25
N GLN A 174 0.83 -13.68 25.89
CA GLN A 174 2.07 -14.20 25.33
C GLN A 174 1.90 -14.99 24.02
N ARG A 175 0.73 -15.60 23.77
CA ARG A 175 0.48 -16.33 22.51
C ARG A 175 0.29 -15.39 21.33
N ALA A 176 -0.47 -14.31 21.50
CA ALA A 176 -0.71 -13.31 20.45
C ALA A 176 0.60 -12.58 20.07
N LEU A 177 1.43 -12.25 21.07
CA LEU A 177 2.73 -11.62 20.85
C LEU A 177 3.66 -12.50 20.01
N ARG A 178 3.77 -13.79 20.33
CA ARG A 178 4.60 -14.74 19.56
C ARG A 178 4.15 -14.90 18.12
N LEU A 179 2.83 -14.85 17.85
CA LEU A 179 2.32 -14.95 16.49
C LEU A 179 2.74 -13.73 15.65
N ILE A 180 2.70 -12.54 16.24
CA ILE A 180 3.07 -11.28 15.57
C ILE A 180 4.58 -11.20 15.35
N GLU A 181 5.36 -11.60 16.35
CA GLU A 181 6.81 -11.74 16.21
C GLU A 181 7.14 -12.68 15.06
N ARG A 182 6.49 -13.85 15.00
CA ARG A 182 6.69 -14.82 13.94
C ARG A 182 6.31 -14.25 12.57
N MET A 183 5.13 -13.66 12.40
CA MET A 183 4.69 -13.13 11.11
C MET A 183 5.55 -11.96 10.61
N THR A 184 5.92 -11.05 11.50
CA THR A 184 6.81 -9.93 11.17
C THR A 184 8.16 -10.46 10.74
N SER A 185 8.72 -11.40 11.50
CA SER A 185 10.02 -12.01 11.21
C SER A 185 10.00 -12.84 9.93
N GLU A 186 8.94 -13.62 9.69
CA GLU A 186 8.77 -14.37 8.43
C GLU A 186 8.76 -13.43 7.23
N ASN A 187 8.13 -12.26 7.32
CA ASN A 187 8.14 -11.30 6.24
C ASN A 187 9.50 -10.61 6.05
N VAL A 188 10.18 -10.26 7.14
CA VAL A 188 11.55 -9.74 7.07
C VAL A 188 12.48 -10.77 6.44
N LEU A 189 12.47 -12.02 6.91
CA LEU A 189 13.33 -13.09 6.41
C LEU A 189 13.02 -13.52 4.97
N LYS A 190 11.78 -13.35 4.51
CA LYS A 190 11.41 -13.60 3.10
C LYS A 190 11.96 -12.53 2.15
N LYS A 191 12.16 -11.30 2.63
CA LYS A 191 12.48 -10.14 1.80
C LYS A 191 13.93 -9.68 1.95
N SER A 192 14.52 -9.88 3.12
CA SER A 192 15.89 -9.49 3.42
C SER A 192 16.82 -10.69 3.31
N THR A 193 17.85 -10.52 2.49
CA THR A 193 18.98 -11.45 2.35
C THR A 193 20.04 -11.23 3.43
N LYS A 194 19.91 -10.18 4.23
CA LYS A 194 20.87 -9.81 5.29
C LYS A 194 20.68 -10.61 6.57
N PHE A 195 19.49 -11.16 6.79
CA PHE A 195 19.18 -12.02 7.92
C PHE A 195 19.00 -13.45 7.44
N ARG A 196 19.88 -14.34 7.87
CA ARG A 196 19.88 -15.77 7.49
C ARG A 196 18.96 -16.61 8.37
N SER A 197 18.58 -16.09 9.53
CA SER A 197 17.74 -16.81 10.47
C SER A 197 16.93 -15.86 11.35
N PHE A 198 15.86 -16.41 11.94
CA PHE A 198 15.10 -15.73 12.98
C PHE A 198 15.99 -15.26 14.13
N LYS A 199 16.99 -16.05 14.52
CA LYS A 199 17.92 -15.71 15.61
C LYS A 199 18.78 -14.48 15.29
N GLU A 200 19.21 -14.33 14.04
CA GLU A 200 19.94 -13.14 13.60
C GLU A 200 19.04 -11.91 13.58
N TRP A 201 17.78 -12.05 13.17
CA TRP A 201 16.81 -10.96 13.26
C TRP A 201 16.49 -10.61 14.71
N GLU A 202 16.36 -11.62 15.58
CA GLU A 202 16.06 -11.48 17.01
C GLU A 202 17.05 -10.60 17.75
N THR A 203 18.34 -10.63 17.39
CA THR A 203 19.32 -9.73 18.01
C THR A 203 19.04 -8.25 17.75
N PHE A 204 18.34 -7.92 16.66
CA PHE A 204 17.99 -6.53 16.32
C PHE A 204 16.68 -6.11 16.97
N TYR A 205 15.62 -6.92 16.90
CA TYR A 205 14.31 -6.49 17.43
C TYR A 205 14.08 -6.81 18.91
N TRP A 206 14.98 -7.53 19.59
CA TRP A 206 14.83 -7.84 21.03
C TRP A 206 14.77 -6.59 21.90
N ASN A 207 15.55 -5.56 21.54
CA ASN A 207 15.55 -4.25 22.17
C ASN A 207 14.97 -3.20 21.21
N ASP A 208 14.76 -2.00 21.72
CA ASP A 208 14.41 -0.84 20.90
C ASP A 208 15.54 -0.58 19.90
N PHE A 209 15.29 -0.85 18.62
CA PHE A 209 16.24 -0.66 17.53
C PHE A 209 15.74 0.42 16.59
N PHE A 210 16.34 1.60 16.70
CA PHE A 210 16.09 2.74 15.82
C PHE A 210 17.18 2.85 14.76
N HIS A 211 16.78 3.19 13.55
CA HIS A 211 17.66 3.26 12.40
C HIS A 211 17.12 4.25 11.37
N LYS A 212 18.04 4.78 10.55
CA LYS A 212 17.75 5.70 9.45
C LYS A 212 17.22 4.95 8.22
N PRO A 213 16.62 5.64 7.25
CA PRO A 213 16.17 5.03 6.00
C PRO A 213 17.32 4.37 5.22
N SER A 214 18.52 4.97 5.22
CA SER A 214 19.69 4.39 4.58
C SER A 214 20.13 3.06 5.20
N GLU A 215 20.04 2.94 6.52
CA GLU A 215 20.31 1.69 7.25
C GLU A 215 19.22 0.66 6.98
N SER A 216 17.95 1.09 6.94
CA SER A 216 16.81 0.24 6.57
C SER A 216 16.96 -0.34 5.16
N LEU A 217 17.46 0.47 4.22
CA LEU A 217 17.75 0.05 2.86
C LEU A 217 18.92 -0.95 2.84
N TYR A 218 19.99 -0.70 3.61
CA TYR A 218 21.11 -1.63 3.75
C TYR A 218 20.68 -3.00 4.29
N TYR A 219 19.76 -3.02 5.27
CA TYR A 219 19.20 -4.25 5.83
C TYR A 219 18.04 -4.85 5.00
N GLU A 220 17.68 -4.25 3.87
CA GLU A 220 16.56 -4.68 3.00
C GLU A 220 15.21 -4.73 3.76
N LEU A 221 15.07 -3.88 4.78
CA LEU A 221 13.83 -3.64 5.53
C LEU A 221 12.89 -2.71 4.77
N ILE A 222 13.43 -1.92 3.85
CA ILE A 222 12.72 -1.16 2.83
C ILE A 222 13.38 -1.39 1.47
N ASP A 223 12.65 -1.07 0.41
CA ASP A 223 13.09 -1.25 -0.97
C ASP A 223 13.63 0.05 -1.58
N GLU A 224 13.19 1.22 -1.09
CA GLU A 224 13.64 2.52 -1.58
C GLU A 224 13.55 3.63 -0.54
N VAL A 225 14.53 4.55 -0.57
CA VAL A 225 14.46 5.83 0.16
C VAL A 225 13.97 6.89 -0.81
N TYR A 226 12.84 7.50 -0.51
CA TYR A 226 12.28 8.58 -1.30
C TYR A 226 12.65 9.93 -0.71
N LYS A 227 13.26 10.76 -1.56
CA LYS A 227 13.49 12.17 -1.26
C LYS A 227 12.16 12.87 -1.47
N GLY A 228 11.43 13.11 -0.38
CA GLY A 228 10.21 13.90 -0.42
C GLY A 228 10.49 15.29 -0.97
N GLU A 229 9.58 15.78 -1.81
CA GLU A 229 9.44 17.21 -2.13
C GLU A 229 8.93 17.98 -0.92
#